data_AF-D3VJU9-F1
#
_entry.id   AF-D3VJU9-F1
#
_cell.length_a   1.000
_cell.length_b   1.000
_cell.length_c   1.000
_cell.angle_alpha   90.00
_cell.angle_beta   90.00
_cell.angle_gamma   90.00
#
_symmetry.space_group_name_H-M   'P 1'
#
loop_
_entity.id
_entity.type
_entity.pdbx_description
1 polymer ?
#
loop_
_entity_poly.entity_id
_entity_poly.type
_entity_poly.pdbx_seq_one_letter_code
_entity_poly.pdbx_strand_id
1 'polypeptide(L)'
;MPSRTTMRTTAVFAFFISLIFTGLGYASTSTSEMKEYSHNGIQKNLPDLRKYPSGTPRKKAFLNIVVPAVDQHNQKIMQDRKWLLLHQKAVNWSVQGINRLKKICMDYKMTCNSPRQVNWNKLLSRVDIIPTHFVATQAAAESGWGTSELAQKNNNLFGMRCASCGKTKGKIKGYSVYPTIDASIVAYMKNLNTHRAYESLRSSRANQRTTQKPLNTSQLIDNLNGYSELGASYNRYLHQVFNGNKNLISEVQELAIQ
;
A
#
# COMPACT_ATOMS: atom_id res chain seq x y z
N MET A 1 10.55 40.52 9.30
CA MET A 1 9.62 39.36 9.32
C MET A 1 9.39 38.87 7.90
N PRO A 2 9.93 37.72 7.45
CA PRO A 2 9.57 37.20 6.16
C PRO A 2 8.41 36.20 6.29
N SER A 3 7.26 36.65 5.78
CA SER A 3 6.27 35.91 4.98
C SER A 3 6.46 34.38 4.91
N ARG A 4 5.57 33.65 5.60
CA ARG A 4 5.32 32.23 5.37
C ARG A 4 4.67 32.07 3.98
N THR A 5 5.49 31.76 2.98
CA THR A 5 4.99 31.22 1.71
C THR A 5 4.45 29.82 1.99
N THR A 6 3.13 29.69 1.99
CA THR A 6 2.44 28.40 2.02
C THR A 6 2.79 27.63 0.76
N MET A 7 3.78 26.75 0.87
CA MET A 7 4.16 25.82 -0.17
C MET A 7 2.97 24.88 -0.41
N ARG A 8 2.16 25.18 -1.43
CA ARG A 8 1.08 24.31 -1.94
C ARG A 8 1.68 22.93 -2.20
N THR A 9 1.40 21.99 -1.31
CA THR A 9 1.78 20.60 -1.50
C THR A 9 0.90 20.03 -2.60
N THR A 10 1.45 19.91 -3.81
CA THR A 10 0.83 19.15 -4.91
C THR A 10 0.82 17.66 -4.55
N ALA A 11 -0.09 17.26 -3.67
CA ALA A 11 -0.53 15.88 -3.55
C ALA A 11 -1.71 15.72 -4.50
N VAL A 12 -1.43 15.55 -5.79
CA VAL A 12 -2.46 15.46 -6.82
C VAL A 12 -2.82 14.00 -7.04
N PHE A 13 -3.66 13.42 -6.19
CA PHE A 13 -4.11 12.03 -6.35
C PHE A 13 -5.53 11.72 -5.85
N ALA A 14 -6.17 10.84 -6.63
CA ALA A 14 -7.50 10.26 -6.52
C ALA A 14 -8.68 11.23 -6.74
N PHE A 15 -8.94 11.58 -8.00
CA PHE A 15 -10.32 11.79 -8.45
C PHE A 15 -10.88 10.42 -8.86
N PHE A 16 -11.95 10.01 -8.19
CA PHE A 16 -12.71 8.81 -8.56
C PHE A 16 -13.18 8.91 -10.00
N ILE A 17 -13.05 7.80 -10.73
CA ILE A 17 -13.94 7.51 -11.84
C ILE A 17 -15.34 7.36 -11.22
N SER A 18 -16.20 8.33 -11.49
CA SER A 18 -17.63 8.21 -11.22
C SER A 18 -18.15 7.00 -12.00
N LEU A 19 -18.59 5.96 -11.30
CA LEU A 19 -19.41 4.91 -11.89
C LEU A 19 -20.73 4.89 -11.15
N ILE A 20 -21.73 5.52 -11.77
CA ILE A 20 -23.14 5.25 -11.53
C ILE A 20 -23.35 3.77 -11.88
N PHE A 21 -23.46 2.91 -10.87
CA PHE A 21 -23.93 1.54 -11.06
C PHE A 21 -25.44 1.50 -10.83
N THR A 22 -26.23 1.78 -11.87
CA THR A 22 -27.62 1.31 -11.93
C THR A 22 -27.62 0.00 -12.71
N GLY A 23 -27.52 -1.11 -11.99
CA GLY A 23 -27.65 -2.45 -12.54
C GLY A 23 -28.33 -3.36 -11.53
N LEU A 24 -29.64 -3.56 -11.69
CA LEU A 24 -30.37 -4.67 -11.09
C LEU A 24 -29.81 -5.97 -11.69
N GLY A 25 -28.90 -6.62 -10.97
CA GLY A 25 -28.37 -7.93 -11.34
C GLY A 25 -29.28 -9.04 -10.82
N TYR A 26 -29.99 -9.72 -11.73
CA TYR A 26 -30.62 -11.00 -11.44
C TYR A 26 -29.54 -12.02 -11.05
N ALA A 27 -29.70 -12.66 -9.88
CA ALA A 27 -28.85 -13.76 -9.46
C ALA A 27 -29.15 -14.99 -10.33
N SER A 28 -28.23 -15.37 -11.19
CA SER A 28 -28.24 -16.66 -11.89
C SER A 28 -27.46 -17.67 -11.04
N THR A 29 -28.16 -18.67 -10.53
CA THR A 29 -27.58 -19.82 -9.81
C THR A 29 -27.11 -20.86 -10.82
N SER A 30 -25.90 -20.72 -11.34
CA SER A 30 -25.18 -21.84 -11.97
C SER A 30 -24.04 -22.26 -11.05
N THR A 31 -24.23 -23.37 -10.35
CA THR A 31 -23.19 -24.09 -9.61
C THR A 31 -22.25 -24.79 -10.60
N SER A 32 -21.37 -24.03 -11.23
CA SER A 32 -20.16 -24.60 -11.83
C SER A 32 -19.14 -24.79 -10.70
N GLU A 33 -18.53 -25.97 -10.58
CA GLU A 33 -17.43 -26.24 -9.65
C GLU A 33 -16.45 -25.04 -9.64
N MET A 34 -16.44 -24.31 -8.53
CA MET A 34 -15.63 -23.11 -8.40
C MET A 34 -14.17 -23.52 -8.22
N LYS A 35 -13.39 -23.51 -9.30
CA LYS A 35 -11.93 -23.55 -9.19
C LYS A 35 -11.47 -22.32 -8.42
N GLU A 36 -11.14 -22.52 -7.15
CA GLU A 36 -10.52 -21.51 -6.31
C GLU A 36 -9.21 -21.04 -6.98
N TYR A 37 -9.01 -19.73 -7.01
CA TYR A 37 -7.79 -19.18 -7.57
C TYR A 37 -6.61 -19.49 -6.63
N SER A 38 -5.82 -20.50 -6.99
CA SER A 38 -4.55 -20.82 -6.33
C SER A 38 -3.40 -20.28 -7.18
N HIS A 39 -2.46 -19.57 -6.56
CA HIS A 39 -1.24 -19.10 -7.21
C HIS A 39 -0.02 -19.31 -6.32
N ASN A 40 1.01 -19.94 -6.87
CA ASN A 40 2.33 -20.03 -6.28
C ASN A 40 3.30 -19.15 -7.10
N GLY A 41 3.75 -18.01 -6.53
CA GLY A 41 4.83 -17.16 -7.10
C GLY A 41 4.49 -15.69 -7.36
N ILE A 42 5.40 -14.97 -8.03
CA ILE A 42 5.27 -13.54 -8.38
C ILE A 42 4.33 -13.38 -9.58
N GLN A 43 3.28 -12.58 -9.44
CA GLN A 43 2.38 -12.28 -10.56
C GLN A 43 2.90 -11.18 -11.46
N LYS A 44 3.18 -11.54 -12.73
CA LYS A 44 3.60 -10.56 -13.74
C LYS A 44 2.48 -9.58 -14.11
N ASN A 45 1.24 -10.03 -14.27
CA ASN A 45 0.07 -9.18 -14.55
C ASN A 45 -1.14 -9.72 -13.78
N LEU A 46 -2.12 -8.85 -13.50
CA LEU A 46 -3.43 -9.32 -13.03
C LEU A 46 -4.07 -10.24 -14.08
N PRO A 47 -4.66 -11.38 -13.68
CA PRO A 47 -5.58 -12.10 -14.54
C PRO A 47 -6.83 -11.25 -14.79
N ASP A 48 -7.60 -11.62 -15.82
CA ASP A 48 -8.92 -11.03 -16.02
C ASP A 48 -9.89 -11.54 -14.94
N LEU A 49 -9.99 -10.76 -13.86
CA LEU A 49 -10.83 -11.08 -12.71
C LEU A 49 -12.33 -11.02 -13.00
N ARG A 50 -12.74 -10.51 -14.18
CA ARG A 50 -14.16 -10.52 -14.60
C ARG A 50 -14.66 -11.93 -14.91
N LYS A 51 -13.75 -12.88 -15.14
CA LYS A 51 -14.08 -14.31 -15.28
C LYS A 51 -14.69 -14.92 -14.01
N TYR A 52 -14.48 -14.29 -12.86
CA TYR A 52 -15.11 -14.69 -11.60
C TYR A 52 -16.42 -13.92 -11.39
N PRO A 53 -17.48 -14.59 -10.87
CA PRO A 53 -18.72 -13.94 -10.48
C PRO A 53 -18.48 -12.74 -9.55
N SER A 54 -19.27 -11.69 -9.73
CA SER A 54 -19.22 -10.52 -8.85
C SER A 54 -19.50 -10.90 -7.39
N GLY A 55 -18.96 -10.13 -6.45
CA GLY A 55 -19.08 -10.43 -5.02
C GLY A 55 -17.90 -11.25 -4.51
N THR A 56 -18.16 -12.13 -3.55
CA THR A 56 -17.11 -12.87 -2.81
C THR A 56 -16.13 -13.63 -3.70
N PRO A 57 -16.53 -14.36 -4.76
CA PRO A 57 -15.58 -15.11 -5.58
C PRO A 57 -14.50 -14.22 -6.22
N ARG A 58 -14.91 -13.12 -6.87
CA ARG A 58 -13.97 -12.16 -7.47
C ARG A 58 -13.10 -11.46 -6.41
N LYS A 59 -13.69 -11.10 -5.27
CA LYS A 59 -12.94 -10.48 -4.17
C LYS A 59 -11.86 -11.42 -3.63
N LYS A 60 -12.16 -12.70 -3.42
CA LYS A 60 -11.16 -13.72 -3.03
C LYS A 60 -10.06 -13.84 -4.09
N ALA A 61 -10.42 -13.98 -5.37
CA ALA A 61 -9.43 -14.07 -6.44
C ALA A 61 -8.48 -12.85 -6.50
N PHE A 62 -9.00 -11.64 -6.26
CA PHE A 62 -8.18 -10.44 -6.13
C PHE A 62 -7.28 -10.47 -4.88
N LEU A 63 -7.84 -10.83 -3.72
CA LEU A 63 -7.11 -10.84 -2.45
C LEU A 63 -6.00 -11.89 -2.43
N ASN A 64 -6.20 -13.06 -3.05
CA ASN A 64 -5.17 -14.11 -3.20
C ASN A 64 -3.94 -13.63 -3.99
N ILE A 65 -4.04 -12.51 -4.72
CA ILE A 65 -2.91 -11.88 -5.42
C ILE A 65 -2.28 -10.80 -4.54
N VAL A 66 -3.10 -9.96 -3.92
CA VAL A 66 -2.63 -8.76 -3.19
C VAL A 66 -2.05 -9.12 -1.82
N VAL A 67 -2.73 -9.97 -1.05
CA VAL A 67 -2.36 -10.26 0.35
C VAL A 67 -0.96 -10.86 0.46
N PRO A 68 -0.58 -11.90 -0.32
CA PRO A 68 0.77 -12.47 -0.24
C PRO A 68 1.87 -11.45 -0.57
N ALA A 69 1.65 -10.62 -1.60
CA ALA A 69 2.63 -9.60 -2.00
C ALA A 69 2.83 -8.51 -0.93
N VAL A 70 1.74 -8.12 -0.25
CA VAL A 70 1.81 -7.18 0.90
C VAL A 70 2.55 -7.81 2.07
N ASP A 71 2.24 -9.06 2.41
CA ASP A 71 2.84 -9.75 3.54
C ASP A 71 4.33 -10.00 3.32
N GLN A 72 4.72 -10.45 2.13
CA GLN A 72 6.12 -10.60 1.75
C GLN A 72 6.88 -9.27 1.87
N HIS A 73 6.30 -8.16 1.43
CA HIS A 73 6.96 -6.86 1.58
C HIS A 73 7.02 -6.41 3.05
N ASN A 74 5.97 -6.63 3.83
CA ASN A 74 5.94 -6.35 5.27
C ASN A 74 6.99 -7.17 6.04
N GLN A 75 7.22 -8.44 5.67
CA GLN A 75 8.30 -9.24 6.24
C GLN A 75 9.67 -8.59 6.00
N LYS A 76 9.93 -8.11 4.77
CA LYS A 76 11.18 -7.40 4.45
C LYS A 76 11.33 -6.10 5.25
N ILE A 77 10.27 -5.30 5.34
CA ILE A 77 10.27 -4.08 6.17
C ILE A 77 10.56 -4.41 7.63
N MET A 78 9.95 -5.48 8.16
CA MET A 78 10.14 -5.90 9.55
C MET A 78 11.55 -6.41 9.82
N GLN A 79 12.19 -7.09 8.86
CA GLN A 79 13.60 -7.47 8.96
C GLN A 79 14.51 -6.24 9.07
N ASP A 80 14.27 -5.21 8.25
CA ASP A 80 15.04 -3.97 8.31
C ASP A 80 14.78 -3.24 9.64
N ARG A 81 13.52 -3.16 10.08
CA ARG A 81 13.14 -2.56 11.36
C ARG A 81 13.81 -3.25 12.55
N LYS A 82 13.74 -4.59 12.62
CA LYS A 82 14.37 -5.39 13.69
C LYS A 82 15.88 -5.14 13.72
N TRP A 83 16.52 -5.15 12.56
CA TRP A 83 17.94 -4.86 12.46
C TRP A 83 18.28 -3.45 12.98
N LEU A 84 17.51 -2.42 12.60
CA LEU A 84 17.70 -1.06 13.10
C LEU A 84 17.54 -0.97 14.62
N LEU A 85 16.52 -1.61 15.19
CA LEU A 85 16.25 -1.57 16.63
C LEU A 85 17.39 -2.19 17.45
N LEU A 86 18.01 -3.26 16.94
CA LEU A 86 19.17 -3.90 17.55
C LEU A 86 20.42 -3.01 17.51
N HIS A 87 20.57 -2.19 16.47
CA HIS A 87 21.79 -1.41 16.25
C HIS A 87 21.68 0.07 16.66
N GLN A 88 20.48 0.59 16.93
CA GLN A 88 20.28 2.03 17.20
C GLN A 88 21.09 2.58 18.39
N LYS A 89 21.46 1.71 19.35
CA LYS A 89 22.27 2.05 20.53
C LYS A 89 23.71 1.55 20.43
N ALA A 90 24.13 1.01 19.29
CA ALA A 90 25.47 0.47 19.11
C ALA A 90 26.52 1.58 19.16
N VAL A 91 27.54 1.40 20.00
CA VAL A 91 28.67 2.33 20.16
C VAL A 91 29.69 2.15 19.04
N ASN A 92 29.98 0.89 18.70
CA ASN A 92 30.94 0.50 17.67
C ASN A 92 30.20 -0.07 16.46
N TRP A 93 30.58 0.38 15.26
CA TRP A 93 29.94 -0.01 14.01
C TRP A 93 30.97 -0.61 13.06
N SER A 94 30.68 -1.80 12.55
CA SER A 94 31.47 -2.39 11.46
C SER A 94 31.18 -1.65 10.14
N VAL A 95 32.11 -1.73 9.18
CA VAL A 95 31.93 -1.20 7.82
C VAL A 95 30.66 -1.77 7.18
N GLN A 96 30.40 -3.07 7.37
CA GLN A 96 29.19 -3.74 6.90
C GLN A 96 27.93 -3.15 7.53
N GLY A 97 27.95 -2.88 8.83
CA GLY A 97 26.84 -2.23 9.53
C GLY A 97 26.57 -0.82 9.02
N ILE A 98 27.61 -0.03 8.78
CA ILE A 98 27.48 1.32 8.20
C ILE A 98 26.88 1.25 6.80
N ASN A 99 27.36 0.33 5.95
CA ASN A 99 26.84 0.17 4.60
C ASN A 99 25.38 -0.29 4.58
N ARG A 100 24.99 -1.20 5.49
CA ARG A 100 23.60 -1.63 5.64
C ARG A 100 22.70 -0.49 6.12
N LEU A 101 23.14 0.30 7.09
CA LEU A 101 22.40 1.48 7.56
C LEU A 101 22.20 2.49 6.41
N LYS A 102 23.26 2.79 5.66
CA LYS A 102 23.18 3.67 4.48
C LYS A 102 22.17 3.16 3.45
N LYS A 103 22.21 1.86 3.14
CA LYS A 103 21.26 1.22 2.20
C LYS A 103 19.81 1.39 2.68
N ILE A 104 19.53 1.07 3.95
CA ILE A 104 18.18 1.23 4.51
C ILE A 104 17.76 2.70 4.45
N CYS A 105 18.61 3.65 4.86
CA CYS A 105 18.25 5.06 4.79
C CYS A 105 17.90 5.50 3.35
N MET A 106 18.71 5.11 2.36
CA MET A 106 18.43 5.39 0.94
C MET A 106 17.09 4.80 0.49
N ASP A 107 16.83 3.53 0.81
CA ASP A 107 15.57 2.85 0.46
C ASP A 107 14.34 3.56 1.06
N TYR A 108 14.51 4.20 2.21
CA TYR A 108 13.49 4.99 2.89
C TYR A 108 13.63 6.51 2.68
N LYS A 109 14.34 6.94 1.62
CA LYS A 109 14.53 8.35 1.19
C LYS A 109 15.06 9.26 2.30
N MET A 110 16.03 8.77 3.06
CA MET A 110 16.78 9.49 4.09
C MET A 110 18.27 9.43 3.79
N THR A 111 19.00 10.46 4.20
CA THR A 111 20.47 10.47 4.13
C THR A 111 21.03 10.15 5.52
N CYS A 112 21.90 9.14 5.59
CA CYS A 112 22.56 8.72 6.83
C CYS A 112 24.08 8.74 6.62
N ASN A 113 24.72 9.86 6.98
CA ASN A 113 26.16 10.04 6.77
C ASN A 113 26.98 9.19 7.76
N SER A 114 26.54 9.14 9.02
CA SER A 114 27.12 8.30 10.06
C SER A 114 26.03 7.85 11.05
N PRO A 115 26.22 6.71 11.76
CA PRO A 115 25.27 6.26 12.77
C PRO A 115 24.94 7.29 13.86
N ARG A 116 25.93 8.12 14.23
CA ARG A 116 25.78 9.18 15.25
C ARG A 116 24.88 10.34 14.81
N GLN A 117 24.75 10.56 13.51
CA GLN A 117 23.97 11.67 12.93
C GLN A 117 22.57 11.23 12.47
N VAL A 118 22.21 9.96 12.63
CA VAL A 118 20.90 9.46 12.21
C VAL A 118 19.81 9.98 13.13
N ASN A 119 18.78 10.59 12.54
CA ASN A 119 17.51 10.80 13.24
C ASN A 119 16.76 9.46 13.34
N TRP A 120 17.04 8.71 14.41
CA TRP A 120 16.49 7.37 14.63
C TRP A 120 14.97 7.34 14.72
N ASN A 121 14.36 8.33 15.38
CA ASN A 121 12.90 8.43 15.46
C ASN A 121 12.27 8.61 14.08
N LYS A 122 12.88 9.45 13.22
CA LYS A 122 12.41 9.63 11.85
C LYS A 122 12.63 8.40 10.98
N LEU A 123 13.77 7.73 11.12
CA LEU A 123 14.05 6.50 10.38
C LEU A 123 13.07 5.39 10.78
N LEU A 124 12.86 5.18 12.07
CA LEU A 124 11.92 4.18 12.58
C LEU A 124 10.46 4.54 12.29
N SER A 125 10.08 5.81 12.12
CA SER A 125 8.71 6.15 11.67
C SER A 125 8.47 5.83 10.19
N ARG A 126 9.54 5.79 9.37
CA ARG A 126 9.49 5.36 7.96
C ARG A 126 9.62 3.85 7.79
N VAL A 127 10.48 3.20 8.58
CA VAL A 127 10.78 1.77 8.51
C VAL A 127 9.81 0.99 9.39
N ASP A 128 8.53 0.97 9.01
CA ASP A 128 7.50 0.15 9.66
C ASP A 128 6.54 -0.42 8.62
N ILE A 129 5.93 -1.54 8.98
CA ILE A 129 4.95 -2.23 8.15
C ILE A 129 3.70 -1.38 7.94
N ILE A 130 2.93 -1.72 6.92
CA ILE A 130 1.59 -1.18 6.69
C ILE A 130 0.63 -2.36 6.79
N PRO A 131 -0.39 -2.33 7.67
CA PRO A 131 -1.27 -3.47 7.88
C PRO A 131 -1.86 -4.00 6.57
N THR A 132 -1.95 -5.32 6.45
CA THR A 132 -2.41 -5.99 5.23
C THR A 132 -3.83 -5.57 4.87
N HIS A 133 -4.73 -5.51 5.85
CA HIS A 133 -6.08 -4.97 5.67
C HIS A 133 -6.08 -3.54 5.14
N PHE A 134 -5.16 -2.69 5.58
CA PHE A 134 -5.07 -1.30 5.11
C PHE A 134 -4.72 -1.25 3.62
N VAL A 135 -3.64 -1.95 3.21
CA VAL A 135 -3.20 -1.95 1.82
C VAL A 135 -4.22 -2.65 0.90
N ALA A 136 -4.78 -3.78 1.33
CA ALA A 136 -5.79 -4.53 0.56
C ALA A 136 -7.09 -3.72 0.37
N THR A 137 -7.54 -3.01 1.41
CA THR A 137 -8.71 -2.12 1.33
C THR A 137 -8.50 -1.04 0.27
N GLN A 138 -7.35 -0.36 0.30
CA GLN A 138 -7.06 0.69 -0.68
C GLN A 138 -6.84 0.12 -2.08
N ALA A 139 -6.16 -1.02 -2.22
CA ALA A 139 -6.01 -1.69 -3.51
C ALA A 139 -7.38 -2.03 -4.11
N ALA A 140 -8.31 -2.57 -3.31
CA ALA A 140 -9.67 -2.90 -3.76
C ALA A 140 -10.46 -1.65 -4.17
N ALA A 141 -10.42 -0.60 -3.34
CA ALA A 141 -11.07 0.68 -3.58
C ALA A 141 -10.59 1.36 -4.87
N GLU A 142 -9.27 1.47 -5.05
CA GLU A 142 -8.65 2.22 -6.16
C GLU A 142 -8.71 1.47 -7.50
N SER A 143 -8.68 0.14 -7.46
CA SER A 143 -8.66 -0.69 -8.67
C SER A 143 -10.01 -1.29 -9.05
N GLY A 144 -11.06 -1.05 -8.25
CA GLY A 144 -12.34 -1.74 -8.42
C GLY A 144 -12.17 -3.26 -8.35
N TRP A 145 -11.51 -3.75 -7.30
CA TRP A 145 -11.14 -5.17 -7.14
C TRP A 145 -10.33 -5.71 -8.32
N GLY A 146 -9.36 -4.92 -8.80
CA GLY A 146 -8.44 -5.27 -9.89
C GLY A 146 -9.03 -5.19 -11.28
N THR A 147 -10.30 -4.78 -11.44
CA THR A 147 -10.97 -4.75 -12.75
C THR A 147 -10.76 -3.44 -13.51
N SER A 148 -10.23 -2.39 -12.89
CA SER A 148 -10.02 -1.12 -13.57
C SER A 148 -9.04 -1.26 -14.74
N GLU A 149 -9.28 -0.48 -15.79
CA GLU A 149 -8.42 -0.49 -16.98
C GLU A 149 -6.96 -0.15 -16.62
N LEU A 150 -6.75 0.78 -15.69
CA LEU A 150 -5.43 1.15 -15.22
C LEU A 150 -4.71 -0.01 -14.51
N ALA A 151 -5.42 -0.74 -13.64
CA ALA A 151 -4.89 -1.92 -12.97
C ALA A 151 -4.47 -2.99 -13.99
N GLN A 152 -5.32 -3.25 -14.99
CA GLN A 152 -5.09 -4.29 -16.01
C GLN A 152 -4.00 -3.90 -17.03
N LYS A 153 -3.95 -2.63 -17.44
CA LYS A 153 -3.07 -2.19 -18.55
C LYS A 153 -1.71 -1.66 -18.10
N ASN A 154 -1.62 -1.11 -16.88
CA ASN A 154 -0.38 -0.54 -16.34
C ASN A 154 0.11 -1.28 -15.08
N ASN A 155 -0.54 -2.36 -14.66
CA ASN A 155 -0.30 -3.03 -13.37
C ASN A 155 -0.36 -2.05 -12.18
N ASN A 156 -1.22 -1.03 -12.24
CA ASN A 156 -1.23 0.05 -11.26
C ASN A 156 -2.54 0.03 -10.45
N LEU A 157 -2.47 -0.63 -9.29
CA LEU A 157 -3.63 -0.84 -8.41
C LEU A 157 -4.08 0.43 -7.68
N PHE A 158 -3.19 1.41 -7.52
CA PHE A 158 -3.37 2.52 -6.56
C PHE A 158 -3.49 3.89 -7.24
N GLY A 159 -3.68 3.93 -8.56
CA GLY A 159 -3.81 5.20 -9.28
C GLY A 159 -2.54 6.06 -9.26
N MET A 160 -1.36 5.48 -9.03
CA MET A 160 -0.12 6.26 -8.90
C MET A 160 0.25 6.93 -10.24
N ARG A 161 0.39 8.25 -10.24
CA ARG A 161 0.76 9.07 -11.39
C ARG A 161 2.26 9.18 -11.42
N CYS A 162 2.70 9.43 -12.63
CA CYS A 162 4.09 9.48 -12.94
C CYS A 162 4.44 10.94 -13.26
N ALA A 163 5.00 11.63 -12.26
CA ALA A 163 5.31 13.05 -12.33
C ALA A 163 6.36 13.40 -13.40
N SER A 164 7.24 12.44 -13.75
CA SER A 164 8.42 12.66 -14.60
C SER A 164 8.40 11.93 -15.95
N CYS A 165 7.33 11.21 -16.31
CA CYS A 165 7.27 10.52 -17.61
C CYS A 165 6.52 11.26 -18.71
N GLY A 166 6.04 12.48 -18.45
CA GLY A 166 5.24 13.23 -19.43
C GLY A 166 4.01 12.46 -19.91
N LYS A 167 3.62 12.63 -21.18
CA LYS A 167 2.51 11.89 -21.84
C LYS A 167 2.87 10.45 -22.23
N THR A 168 4.09 10.00 -21.97
CA THR A 168 4.66 8.77 -22.52
C THR A 168 5.28 7.94 -21.41
N LYS A 169 4.43 7.17 -20.72
CA LYS A 169 4.71 5.81 -20.24
C LYS A 169 3.38 5.15 -19.87
N GLY A 170 3.18 3.92 -20.32
CA GLY A 170 1.97 3.12 -20.09
C GLY A 170 0.93 3.20 -21.17
N LYS A 171 0.08 2.18 -21.22
CA LYS A 171 -1.08 2.15 -22.12
C LYS A 171 -2.09 3.22 -21.69
N ILE A 172 -2.23 3.45 -20.39
CA ILE A 172 -2.95 4.60 -19.82
C ILE A 172 -1.96 5.70 -19.47
N LYS A 173 -2.05 6.83 -20.17
CA LYS A 173 -1.11 7.96 -20.08
C LYS A 173 -1.25 8.72 -18.76
N GLY A 174 -0.14 9.29 -18.28
CA GLY A 174 -0.10 10.08 -17.05
C GLY A 174 -0.01 9.24 -15.77
N TYR A 175 -0.09 7.91 -15.87
CA TYR A 175 0.03 6.99 -14.75
C TYR A 175 1.32 6.19 -14.81
N SER A 176 1.84 5.82 -13.64
CA SER A 176 2.96 4.90 -13.51
C SER A 176 2.59 3.53 -14.10
N VAL A 177 3.60 2.86 -14.64
CA VAL A 177 3.54 1.47 -15.12
C VAL A 177 4.45 0.64 -14.26
N TYR A 178 3.98 -0.52 -13.87
CA TYR A 178 4.77 -1.47 -13.09
C TYR A 178 5.00 -2.76 -13.88
N PRO A 179 6.21 -3.35 -13.79
CA PRO A 179 6.52 -4.60 -14.47
C PRO A 179 5.73 -5.79 -13.90
N THR A 180 5.30 -5.71 -12.64
CA THR A 180 4.51 -6.71 -11.92
C THR A 180 3.52 -6.03 -10.97
N ILE A 181 2.52 -6.78 -10.51
CA ILE A 181 1.59 -6.30 -9.48
C ILE A 181 2.30 -6.08 -8.15
N ASP A 182 3.20 -6.99 -7.78
CA ASP A 182 4.09 -6.86 -6.64
C ASP A 182 4.87 -5.54 -6.69
N ALA A 183 5.39 -5.15 -7.85
CA ALA A 183 6.13 -3.89 -8.00
C ALA A 183 5.24 -2.67 -7.76
N SER A 184 3.96 -2.71 -8.13
CA SER A 184 2.98 -1.67 -7.80
C SER A 184 2.71 -1.60 -6.30
N ILE A 185 2.53 -2.74 -5.64
CA ILE A 185 2.29 -2.84 -4.19
C ILE A 185 3.50 -2.30 -3.42
N VAL A 186 4.71 -2.72 -3.80
CA VAL A 186 5.96 -2.24 -3.19
C VAL A 186 6.14 -0.74 -3.42
N ALA A 187 5.89 -0.23 -4.63
CA ALA A 187 5.99 1.20 -4.91
C ALA A 187 5.01 2.03 -4.07
N TYR A 188 3.79 1.52 -3.91
CA TYR A 188 2.76 2.13 -3.08
C TYR A 188 3.13 2.15 -1.60
N MET A 189 3.55 1.02 -1.04
CA MET A 189 3.96 0.93 0.37
C MET A 189 5.20 1.80 0.65
N LYS A 190 6.18 1.83 -0.26
CA LYS A 190 7.31 2.77 -0.20
C LYS A 190 6.85 4.23 -0.24
N ASN A 191 5.85 4.56 -1.05
CA ASN A 191 5.31 5.91 -1.12
C ASN A 191 4.71 6.33 0.24
N LEU A 192 3.86 5.49 0.84
CA LEU A 192 3.31 5.71 2.18
C LEU A 192 4.39 5.82 3.27
N ASN A 193 5.46 5.05 3.15
CA ASN A 193 6.57 5.05 4.11
C ASN A 193 7.54 6.21 3.94
N THR A 194 7.54 6.94 2.82
CA THR A 194 8.61 7.92 2.54
C THR A 194 8.11 9.30 2.15
N HIS A 195 6.95 9.42 1.53
CA HIS A 195 6.48 10.70 1.00
C HIS A 195 5.96 11.61 2.11
N ARG A 196 6.29 12.91 2.04
CA ARG A 196 6.00 13.91 3.07
C ARG A 196 4.50 14.03 3.41
N ALA A 197 3.62 13.86 2.42
CA ALA A 197 2.17 13.97 2.62
C ALA A 197 1.64 12.96 3.67
N TYR A 198 2.27 11.78 3.76
CA TYR A 198 1.83 10.71 4.66
C TYR A 198 2.54 10.72 6.01
N GLU A 199 3.00 11.90 6.47
CA GLU A 199 3.61 12.01 7.79
C GLU A 199 2.62 11.65 8.90
N SER A 200 1.36 12.11 8.79
CA SER A 200 0.29 11.79 9.76
C SER A 200 0.10 10.28 9.93
N LEU A 201 0.08 9.54 8.81
CA LEU A 201 -0.01 8.08 8.81
C LEU A 201 1.19 7.43 9.54
N ARG A 202 2.41 7.91 9.28
CA ARG A 202 3.62 7.41 9.95
C ARG A 202 3.63 7.71 11.45
N SER A 203 3.22 8.91 11.83
CA SER A 203 3.11 9.31 13.24
C SER A 203 2.07 8.46 13.98
N SER A 204 0.93 8.17 13.35
CA SER A 204 -0.08 7.26 13.91
C SER A 204 0.49 5.87 14.18
N ARG A 205 1.19 5.27 13.21
CA ARG A 205 1.88 3.97 13.43
C ARG A 205 2.91 4.05 14.54
N ALA A 206 3.75 5.08 14.57
CA ALA A 206 4.76 5.25 15.61
C ALA A 206 4.13 5.33 17.01
N ASN A 207 3.03 6.06 17.18
CA ASN A 207 2.30 6.16 18.45
C ASN A 207 1.66 4.83 18.89
N GLN A 208 1.13 4.06 17.93
CA GLN A 208 0.59 2.73 18.23
C GLN A 208 1.70 1.77 18.69
N ARG A 209 2.90 1.87 18.11
CA ARG A 209 4.08 1.10 18.57
C ARG A 209 4.53 1.49 19.97
N THR A 210 4.62 2.78 20.29
CA THR A 210 5.04 3.24 21.62
C THR A 210 4.05 2.84 22.72
N THR A 211 2.77 2.71 22.37
CA THR A 211 1.71 2.25 23.28
C THR A 211 1.50 0.73 23.26
N GLN A 212 2.40 -0.03 22.60
CA GLN A 212 2.35 -1.48 22.46
C GLN A 212 1.02 -2.02 21.89
N LYS A 213 0.30 -1.20 21.11
CA LYS A 213 -0.93 -1.60 20.46
C LYS A 213 -0.62 -2.23 19.10
N PRO A 214 -1.36 -3.28 18.69
CA PRO A 214 -1.38 -3.72 17.30
C PRO A 214 -1.71 -2.55 16.38
N LEU A 215 -1.15 -2.54 15.17
CA LEU A 215 -1.49 -1.51 14.19
C LEU A 215 -2.96 -1.65 13.78
N ASN A 216 -3.75 -0.62 14.05
CA ASN A 216 -5.17 -0.57 13.82
C ASN A 216 -5.48 0.11 12.48
N THR A 217 -5.97 -0.67 11.51
CA THR A 217 -6.33 -0.20 10.17
C THR A 217 -7.33 0.95 10.18
N SER A 218 -8.35 0.92 11.04
CA SER A 218 -9.36 1.98 11.16
C SER A 218 -8.71 3.32 11.52
N GLN A 219 -7.85 3.32 12.54
CA GLN A 219 -7.12 4.53 12.94
C GLN A 219 -6.19 5.04 11.84
N LEU A 220 -5.55 4.14 11.09
CA LEU A 220 -4.70 4.52 9.97
C LEU A 220 -5.51 5.17 8.82
N ILE A 221 -6.73 4.70 8.56
CA ILE A 221 -7.65 5.33 7.59
C ILE A 221 -7.97 6.76 8.06
N ASP A 222 -8.26 6.96 9.35
CA ASP A 222 -8.55 8.29 9.90
C ASP A 222 -7.35 9.25 9.77
N ASN A 223 -6.12 8.73 9.74
CA ASN A 223 -4.89 9.52 9.65
C ASN A 223 -4.31 9.63 8.24
N LEU A 224 -5.08 9.25 7.21
CA LEU A 224 -4.67 9.26 5.80
C LEU A 224 -4.75 10.66 5.15
N ASN A 225 -4.19 11.65 5.84
CA ASN A 225 -4.21 13.04 5.40
C ASN A 225 -3.43 13.23 4.09
N GLY A 226 -3.99 14.04 3.18
CA GLY A 226 -3.35 14.38 1.91
C GLY A 226 -3.24 13.23 0.90
N TYR A 227 -3.95 12.13 1.12
CA TYR A 227 -4.03 11.04 0.14
C TYR A 227 -5.05 11.31 -0.97
N SER A 228 -6.23 11.79 -0.60
CA SER A 228 -7.31 12.15 -1.52
C SER A 228 -7.75 13.59 -1.29
N GLU A 229 -8.07 14.28 -2.38
CA GLU A 229 -8.66 15.62 -2.37
C GLU A 229 -10.06 15.63 -1.71
N LEU A 230 -10.73 14.47 -1.66
CA LEU A 230 -12.02 14.29 -0.99
C LEU A 230 -11.90 14.20 0.55
N GLY A 231 -10.68 14.12 1.08
CA GLY A 231 -10.40 14.12 2.53
C GLY A 231 -11.26 13.14 3.32
N ALA A 232 -12.00 13.64 4.31
CA ALA A 232 -12.81 12.82 5.21
C ALA A 232 -13.89 11.98 4.49
N SER A 233 -14.41 12.44 3.36
CA SER A 233 -15.38 11.67 2.57
C SER A 233 -14.75 10.40 1.99
N TYR A 234 -13.49 10.47 1.56
CA TYR A 234 -12.73 9.31 1.14
C TYR A 234 -12.44 8.36 2.30
N ASN A 235 -12.08 8.88 3.48
CA ASN A 235 -11.86 8.05 4.66
C ASN A 235 -13.12 7.27 5.05
N ARG A 236 -14.31 7.88 4.99
CA ARG A 236 -15.59 7.19 5.21
C ARG A 236 -15.82 6.07 4.19
N TYR A 237 -15.52 6.31 2.92
CA TYR A 237 -15.59 5.27 1.89
C TYR A 237 -14.62 4.11 2.19
N LEU A 238 -13.38 4.40 2.56
CA LEU A 238 -12.43 3.35 2.96
C LEU A 238 -12.90 2.56 4.18
N HIS A 239 -13.53 3.20 5.16
CA HIS A 239 -14.14 2.48 6.29
C HIS A 239 -15.24 1.52 5.84
N GLN A 240 -16.08 1.90 4.88
CA GLN A 240 -17.09 0.99 4.32
C GLN A 240 -16.46 -0.20 3.61
N VAL A 241 -15.44 0.04 2.76
CA VAL A 241 -14.72 -1.03 2.07
C VAL A 241 -14.01 -1.94 3.08
N PHE A 242 -13.34 -1.38 4.09
CA PHE A 242 -12.66 -2.15 5.12
C PHE A 242 -13.64 -3.00 5.94
N ASN A 243 -14.67 -2.38 6.51
CA ASN A 243 -15.61 -3.07 7.39
C ASN A 243 -16.40 -4.17 6.68
N GLY A 244 -16.77 -3.95 5.41
CA GLY A 244 -17.50 -4.95 4.61
C GLY A 244 -16.64 -6.12 4.13
N ASN A 245 -15.31 -6.06 4.29
CA ASN A 245 -14.40 -7.08 3.72
C ASN A 245 -13.32 -7.57 4.69
N LYS A 246 -13.24 -7.05 5.93
CA LYS A 246 -12.18 -7.39 6.90
C LYS A 246 -12.05 -8.90 7.17
N ASN A 247 -13.17 -9.60 7.30
CA ASN A 247 -13.17 -11.06 7.55
C ASN A 247 -12.62 -11.82 6.34
N LEU A 248 -13.00 -11.39 5.13
CA LEU A 248 -12.52 -11.99 3.89
C LEU A 248 -11.01 -11.79 3.70
N ILE A 249 -10.50 -10.62 4.10
CA ILE A 249 -9.06 -10.35 4.07
C ILE A 249 -8.33 -11.22 5.08
N SER A 250 -8.87 -11.38 6.29
CA SER A 250 -8.28 -12.25 7.33
C SER A 250 -8.24 -13.72 6.89
N GLU A 251 -9.32 -14.23 6.31
CA GLU A 251 -9.39 -15.61 5.79
C GLU A 251 -8.28 -15.88 4.77
N VAL A 252 -8.10 -14.98 3.80
CA VAL A 252 -7.02 -15.12 2.79
C VAL A 252 -5.63 -15.01 3.41
N GLN A 253 -5.47 -14.12 4.40
CA GLN A 253 -4.20 -13.95 5.10
C GLN A 253 -3.81 -15.18 5.92
N GLU A 254 -4.76 -15.80 6.61
CA GLU A 254 -4.52 -17.03 7.40
C GLU A 254 -4.12 -18.21 6.50
N LEU A 255 -4.74 -18.34 5.33
CA LEU A 255 -4.40 -19.38 4.35
C LEU A 255 -3.01 -19.17 3.73
N ALA A 256 -2.55 -17.94 3.58
CA ALA A 256 -1.23 -17.64 3.02
C ALA A 256 -0.06 -17.95 3.99
N ILE A 257 -0.36 -18.21 5.26
CA ILE A 257 0.64 -18.52 6.31
C ILE A 257 0.85 -20.04 6.46
N GLN A 258 -0.10 -20.85 5.96
CA GLN A 258 -0.04 -22.32 5.96
C GLN A 258 0.82 -22.84 4.80
#